data_AF-A0A0D2RRQ5-F1
#
_entry.id   AF-A0A0D2RRQ5-F1
#
_cell.length_a   1.000
_cell.length_b   1.000
_cell.length_c   1.000
_cell.angle_alpha   90.00
_cell.angle_beta   90.00
_cell.angle_gamma   90.00
#
_symmetry.space_group_name_H-M   'P 1'
#
loop_
_entity.id
_entity.type
_entity.pdbx_description
1 polymer ?
#
loop_
_entity_poly.entity_id
_entity_poly.type
_entity_poly.pdbx_seq_one_letter_code
_entity_poly.pdbx_strand_id
1 'polypeptide(L)'
;MLQRYPMSSNNSLAIVVYTGPLKVTPPTQKVADDAGVALKIEQSKDRVLGLGLYGSNEPTLNFETLANQSYPVALEIIFYIGFLNSFAVKSPIIALHTWLPDTHGEAHYSTCMLLAIILLKMGAYGLVRINMELLPHEHSIFSPWLIIVGTMQIIYAASTSLAGTSYDRMRLVYLDEMGGMAVSIPKIFTMFSILSMASLALSGMSGFVVELIVLFGIITSQKYFLMPKILITFVMAIGMILTPIYSLSMSGQMFYGYKLFNAPSSYFFYSGPRKLFVSISIFLPVIGIGIYPNFILSLSGEKVETILYNYFYR
;
A
#
# COMPACT_ATOMS: atom_id res chain seq x y z
N MET A 1 9.65 32.15 12.13
CA MET A 1 10.57 33.30 12.02
C MET A 1 11.14 33.32 10.61
N LEU A 2 10.97 34.42 9.87
CA LEU A 2 11.57 34.62 8.55
C LEU A 2 13.04 35.02 8.71
N GLN A 3 13.98 34.17 8.32
CA GLN A 3 15.38 34.58 8.18
C GLN A 3 15.64 34.92 6.71
N ARG A 4 15.68 36.22 6.38
CA ARG A 4 16.09 36.70 5.06
C ARG A 4 17.62 36.69 5.01
N TYR A 5 18.19 35.87 4.14
CA TYR A 5 19.58 36.07 3.70
C TYR A 5 19.59 37.09 2.56
N PRO A 6 20.47 38.11 2.57
CA PRO A 6 20.68 38.95 1.40
C PRO A 6 21.61 38.19 0.44
N MET A 7 21.18 38.00 -0.81
CA MET A 7 22.06 37.55 -1.90
C MET A 7 21.93 38.52 -3.07
N SER A 8 23.09 38.92 -3.57
CA SER A 8 23.31 39.88 -4.64
C SER A 8 22.73 39.43 -5.97
N SER A 9 22.42 40.43 -6.79
CA SER A 9 22.00 40.38 -8.20
C SER A 9 22.71 39.32 -9.05
N ASN A 10 21.98 38.30 -9.51
CA ASN A 10 21.85 37.94 -10.93
C ASN A 10 20.97 36.68 -11.09
N ASN A 11 19.93 36.81 -11.92
CA ASN A 11 19.14 35.76 -12.60
C ASN A 11 19.18 34.32 -12.06
N SER A 12 18.14 33.92 -11.32
CA SER A 12 17.47 32.61 -11.48
C SER A 12 16.32 32.43 -10.47
N LEU A 13 15.14 32.10 -11.00
CA LEU A 13 13.98 31.47 -10.36
C LEU A 13 14.00 31.34 -8.81
N ALA A 14 13.24 32.20 -8.15
CA ALA A 14 12.89 32.04 -6.74
C ALA A 14 11.93 30.84 -6.56
N ILE A 15 12.48 29.67 -6.28
CA ILE A 15 11.71 28.56 -5.71
C ILE A 15 11.54 28.86 -4.22
N VAL A 16 10.38 29.39 -3.86
CA VAL A 16 9.97 29.52 -2.46
C VAL A 16 9.64 28.12 -1.94
N VAL A 17 10.63 27.44 -1.38
CA VAL A 17 10.42 26.19 -0.65
C VAL A 17 9.80 26.55 0.70
N TYR A 18 8.49 26.33 0.84
CA TYR A 18 7.82 26.37 2.13
C TYR A 18 8.26 25.16 2.96
N THR A 19 9.34 25.28 3.73
CA THR A 19 9.63 24.36 4.83
C THR A 19 8.91 24.86 6.08
N GLY A 20 7.72 24.33 6.36
CA GLY A 20 7.13 24.42 7.70
C GLY A 20 8.03 23.73 8.74
N PRO A 21 7.79 23.89 10.05
CA PRO A 21 8.61 23.30 11.09
C PRO A 21 8.37 21.78 11.11
N LEU A 22 9.10 21.07 10.26
CA LEU A 22 9.11 19.61 10.20
C LEU A 22 9.80 19.12 11.46
N LYS A 23 9.07 18.40 12.32
CA LYS A 23 9.66 17.59 13.38
C LYS A 23 10.35 16.41 12.70
N VAL A 24 11.57 16.64 12.22
CA VAL A 24 12.39 15.65 11.50
C VAL A 24 12.56 14.45 12.43
N THR A 25 12.23 13.25 11.97
CA THR A 25 12.61 12.02 12.67
C THR A 25 14.12 12.07 12.88
N PRO A 26 14.64 11.69 14.07
CA PRO A 26 16.06 11.77 14.30
C PRO A 26 16.77 10.97 13.19
N PRO A 27 17.78 11.55 12.51
CA PRO A 27 18.37 10.96 11.32
C PRO A 27 18.89 9.54 11.55
N THR A 28 19.25 9.22 12.80
CA THR A 28 19.67 7.89 13.24
C THR A 28 18.58 6.82 13.12
N GLN A 29 17.32 7.13 13.44
CA GLN A 29 16.20 6.19 13.36
C GLN A 29 15.86 5.90 11.89
N LYS A 30 15.80 6.95 11.07
CA LYS A 30 15.50 6.84 9.64
C LYS A 30 16.58 6.05 8.88
N VAL A 31 17.85 6.32 9.18
CA VAL A 31 18.98 5.58 8.60
C VAL A 31 18.97 4.12 9.05
N ALA A 32 18.58 3.82 10.30
CA ALA A 32 18.47 2.43 10.78
C ALA A 32 17.34 1.67 10.08
N ASP A 33 16.19 2.30 9.86
CA ASP A 33 15.06 1.71 9.14
C ASP A 33 15.40 1.48 7.66
N ASP A 34 16.00 2.46 6.99
CA ASP A 34 16.44 2.36 5.60
C ASP A 34 17.53 1.29 5.42
N ALA A 35 18.49 1.21 6.34
CA ALA A 35 19.53 0.18 6.34
C ALA A 35 18.95 -1.22 6.61
N GLY A 36 17.98 -1.35 7.53
CA GLY A 36 17.31 -2.62 7.82
C GLY A 36 16.49 -3.14 6.64
N VAL A 37 15.84 -2.24 5.90
CA VAL A 37 15.13 -2.55 4.65
C VAL A 37 16.12 -3.00 3.58
N ALA A 38 17.20 -2.25 3.37
CA ALA A 38 18.23 -2.56 2.38
C ALA A 38 18.90 -3.91 2.64
N LEU A 39 19.27 -4.19 3.90
CA LEU A 39 19.91 -5.45 4.30
C LEU A 39 18.98 -6.65 4.07
N LYS A 40 17.68 -6.53 4.36
CA LYS A 40 16.72 -7.61 4.08
C LYS A 40 16.52 -7.87 2.59
N ILE A 41 16.63 -6.83 1.76
CA ILE A 41 16.60 -6.95 0.29
C ILE A 41 17.90 -7.57 -0.22
N GLU A 42 19.04 -7.24 0.37
CA GLU A 42 20.33 -7.82 0.00
C GLU A 42 20.38 -9.31 0.35
N GLN A 43 19.93 -9.69 1.54
CA GLN A 43 19.79 -11.09 1.95
C GLN A 43 18.83 -11.89 1.07
N SER A 44 17.83 -11.26 0.41
CA SER A 44 17.00 -11.98 -0.56
C SER A 44 17.72 -12.21 -1.90
N LYS A 45 18.67 -11.37 -2.30
CA LYS A 45 19.54 -11.64 -3.46
C LYS A 45 20.46 -12.83 -3.19
N ASP A 46 21.05 -12.91 -2.00
CA ASP A 46 21.91 -14.04 -1.63
C ASP A 46 21.14 -15.36 -1.62
N ARG A 47 19.85 -15.33 -1.27
CA ARG A 47 18.97 -16.51 -1.35
C ARG A 47 18.62 -16.91 -2.78
N VAL A 48 18.41 -15.96 -3.69
CA VAL A 48 18.23 -16.27 -5.12
C VAL A 48 19.49 -16.91 -5.69
N LEU A 49 20.67 -16.41 -5.30
CA LEU A 49 21.95 -17.03 -5.66
C LEU A 49 22.09 -18.42 -5.05
N GLY A 50 21.69 -18.60 -3.78
CA GLY A 50 21.66 -19.91 -3.12
C GLY A 50 20.77 -20.92 -3.82
N LEU A 51 19.62 -20.49 -4.34
CA LEU A 51 18.72 -21.30 -5.17
C LEU A 51 19.37 -21.69 -6.49
N GLY A 52 19.96 -20.72 -7.19
CA GLY A 52 20.59 -20.93 -8.50
C GLY A 52 21.86 -21.78 -8.48
N LEU A 53 22.53 -21.86 -7.32
CA LEU A 53 23.72 -22.70 -7.11
C LEU A 53 23.39 -24.08 -6.53
N TYR A 54 22.16 -24.30 -6.09
CA TYR A 54 21.79 -25.57 -5.48
C TYR A 54 21.57 -26.65 -6.55
N GLY A 55 22.22 -27.81 -6.39
CA GLY A 55 21.89 -29.03 -7.13
C GLY A 55 22.16 -29.04 -8.64
N SER A 56 22.83 -28.03 -9.20
CA SER A 56 23.19 -27.98 -10.63
C SER A 56 24.69 -27.77 -10.82
N ASN A 57 25.27 -28.44 -11.82
CA ASN A 57 26.69 -28.28 -12.19
C ASN A 57 26.95 -26.92 -12.87
N GLU A 58 25.90 -26.26 -13.34
CA GLU A 58 25.94 -24.92 -13.92
C GLU A 58 24.91 -24.04 -13.21
N PRO A 59 25.29 -22.84 -12.72
CA PRO A 59 24.34 -21.95 -12.07
C PRO A 59 23.25 -21.50 -13.05
N THR A 60 21.97 -21.73 -12.71
CA THR A 60 20.83 -21.25 -13.51
C THR A 60 19.96 -20.28 -12.73
N LEU A 61 19.56 -19.18 -13.37
CA LEU A 61 18.63 -18.18 -12.82
C LEU A 61 17.26 -18.21 -13.52
N ASN A 62 17.00 -19.27 -14.30
CA ASN A 62 15.75 -19.44 -15.00
C ASN A 62 14.66 -19.82 -14.00
N PHE A 63 13.61 -19.00 -13.92
CA PHE A 63 12.56 -19.20 -12.91
C PHE A 63 11.85 -20.55 -13.06
N GLU A 64 11.60 -20.99 -14.30
CA GLU A 64 10.93 -22.28 -14.58
C GLU A 64 11.77 -23.49 -14.16
N THR A 65 13.10 -23.43 -14.29
CA THR A 65 13.97 -24.53 -13.85
C THR A 65 14.02 -24.58 -12.33
N LEU A 66 14.14 -23.43 -11.67
CA LEU A 66 14.17 -23.31 -10.21
C LEU A 66 12.86 -23.77 -9.56
N ALA A 67 11.71 -23.46 -10.18
CA ALA A 67 10.40 -23.89 -9.72
C ALA A 67 10.17 -25.39 -9.88
N ASN A 68 10.86 -26.05 -10.81
CA ASN A 68 10.71 -27.49 -11.07
C ASN A 68 11.71 -28.36 -10.30
N GLN A 69 12.63 -27.74 -9.58
CA GLN A 69 13.63 -28.43 -8.79
C GLN A 69 13.10 -28.84 -7.40
N SER A 70 13.54 -29.99 -6.91
CA SER A 70 13.23 -30.47 -5.55
C SER A 70 14.31 -30.02 -4.57
N TYR A 71 13.91 -29.38 -3.47
CA TYR A 71 14.81 -28.98 -2.39
C TYR A 71 14.52 -29.78 -1.12
N PRO A 72 15.51 -29.94 -0.21
CA PRO A 72 15.25 -30.51 1.10
C PRO A 72 14.44 -29.53 1.95
N VAL A 73 13.48 -30.06 2.72
CA VAL A 73 12.51 -29.30 3.53
C VAL A 73 13.17 -28.19 4.38
N ALA A 74 14.28 -28.48 5.06
CA ALA A 74 14.97 -27.49 5.89
C ALA A 74 15.42 -26.25 5.09
N LEU A 75 15.83 -26.45 3.85
CA LEU A 75 16.32 -25.41 2.96
C LEU A 75 15.14 -24.63 2.34
N GLU A 76 14.03 -25.30 2.02
CA GLU A 76 12.77 -24.66 1.60
C GLU A 76 12.25 -23.70 2.67
N ILE A 77 12.20 -24.12 3.94
CA ILE A 77 11.78 -23.27 5.07
C ILE A 77 12.65 -22.02 5.19
N ILE A 78 13.97 -22.18 5.09
CA ILE A 78 14.92 -21.04 5.20
C ILE A 78 14.72 -20.04 4.06
N PHE A 79 14.56 -20.53 2.83
CA PHE A 79 14.27 -19.68 1.69
C PHE A 79 12.91 -19.01 1.80
N TYR A 80 11.88 -19.76 2.20
CA TYR A 80 10.52 -19.25 2.39
C TYR A 80 10.49 -18.10 3.41
N ILE A 81 10.99 -18.32 4.63
CA ILE A 81 11.03 -17.28 5.67
C ILE A 81 11.88 -16.08 5.23
N GLY A 82 12.98 -16.35 4.52
CA GLY A 82 13.85 -15.32 3.99
C GLY A 82 13.18 -14.41 2.96
N PHE A 83 12.49 -15.00 1.98
CA PHE A 83 11.71 -14.25 1.00
C PHE A 83 10.51 -13.57 1.64
N LEU A 84 9.79 -14.27 2.52
CA LEU A 84 8.69 -13.71 3.30
C LEU A 84 9.11 -12.44 4.04
N ASN A 85 10.24 -12.45 4.74
CA ASN A 85 10.76 -11.27 5.45
C ASN A 85 11.12 -10.12 4.50
N SER A 86 11.69 -10.40 3.33
CA SER A 86 12.01 -9.36 2.34
C SER A 86 10.74 -8.72 1.76
N PHE A 87 9.71 -9.53 1.49
CA PHE A 87 8.45 -9.03 0.98
C PHE A 87 7.62 -8.36 2.07
N ALA A 88 7.62 -8.87 3.31
CA ALA A 88 6.92 -8.31 4.46
C ALA A 88 7.38 -6.89 4.87
N VAL A 89 8.58 -6.49 4.45
CA VAL A 89 9.01 -5.09 4.56
C VAL A 89 8.35 -4.22 3.49
N LYS A 90 8.24 -4.71 2.25
CA LYS A 90 7.65 -3.97 1.11
C LYS A 90 6.13 -3.97 1.13
N SER A 91 5.50 -5.11 1.36
CA SER A 91 4.10 -5.23 1.74
C SER A 91 4.06 -5.03 3.25
N PRO A 92 3.65 -3.87 3.77
CA PRO A 92 3.94 -3.37 5.12
C PRO A 92 3.21 -4.18 6.20
N ILE A 93 3.60 -5.44 6.39
CA ILE A 93 3.03 -6.37 7.36
C ILE A 93 3.27 -5.82 8.77
N ILE A 94 2.35 -6.11 9.71
CA ILE A 94 2.45 -5.69 11.11
C ILE A 94 3.89 -5.92 11.64
N ALA A 95 4.40 -4.95 12.39
CA ALA A 95 5.78 -4.80 12.88
C ALA A 95 6.84 -4.27 11.88
N LEU A 96 6.61 -4.31 10.55
CA LEU A 96 7.58 -3.84 9.54
C LEU A 96 7.08 -2.65 8.71
N HIS A 97 6.03 -1.97 9.17
CA HIS A 97 5.37 -0.87 8.45
C HIS A 97 5.76 0.53 8.94
N THR A 98 6.63 0.66 9.94
CA THR A 98 6.95 1.96 10.58
C THR A 98 7.58 2.97 9.63
N TRP A 99 8.40 2.49 8.68
CA TRP A 99 9.02 3.33 7.65
C TRP A 99 7.99 3.99 6.72
N LEU A 100 6.81 3.38 6.56
CA LEU A 100 5.84 3.76 5.53
C LEU A 100 5.16 5.12 5.85
N PRO A 101 4.56 5.34 7.04
CA PRO A 101 4.01 6.65 7.40
C PRO A 101 5.04 7.78 7.34
N ASP A 102 6.27 7.54 7.81
CA ASP A 102 7.31 8.57 7.82
C ASP A 102 7.76 8.94 6.40
N THR A 103 7.95 7.94 5.54
CA THR A 103 8.33 8.17 4.14
C THR A 103 7.23 8.90 3.38
N HIS A 104 5.97 8.49 3.56
CA HIS A 104 4.83 9.16 2.92
C HIS A 104 4.57 10.58 3.47
N GLY A 105 4.82 10.82 4.76
CA GLY A 105 4.63 12.13 5.38
C GLY A 105 5.66 13.17 4.95
N GLU A 106 6.84 12.75 4.49
CA GLU A 106 7.92 13.64 4.04
C GLU A 106 8.06 13.73 2.52
N ALA A 107 7.58 12.73 1.79
CA ALA A 107 7.76 12.65 0.35
C ALA A 107 6.80 13.58 -0.41
N HIS A 108 7.28 14.07 -1.57
CA HIS A 108 6.45 14.82 -2.51
C HIS A 108 5.34 13.93 -3.09
N TYR A 109 4.17 14.50 -3.41
CA TYR A 109 2.98 13.74 -3.85
C TYR A 109 3.24 12.80 -5.04
N SER A 110 4.13 13.16 -5.97
CA SER A 110 4.54 12.32 -7.09
C SER A 110 5.28 11.07 -6.63
N THR A 111 6.15 11.21 -5.63
CA THR A 111 6.90 10.11 -5.02
C THR A 111 5.97 9.22 -4.20
N CYS A 112 5.04 9.81 -3.44
CA CYS A 112 4.00 9.07 -2.73
C CYS A 112 3.14 8.24 -3.68
N MET A 113 2.79 8.79 -4.86
CA MET A 113 2.03 8.06 -5.88
C MET A 113 2.81 6.85 -6.41
N LEU A 114 4.10 7.01 -6.71
CA LEU A 114 4.95 5.90 -7.18
C LEU A 114 5.14 4.83 -6.09
N LEU A 115 5.39 5.28 -4.85
CA LEU A 115 5.57 4.41 -3.68
C LEU A 115 4.32 3.56 -3.43
N ALA A 116 3.14 4.20 -3.40
CA ALA A 116 1.87 3.52 -3.16
C ALA A 116 1.45 2.59 -4.30
N ILE A 117 1.61 3.01 -5.57
CA ILE A 117 1.13 2.24 -6.72
C ILE A 117 2.08 1.09 -7.07
N ILE A 118 3.38 1.33 -7.10
CA ILE A 118 4.35 0.35 -7.62
C ILE A 118 4.99 -0.42 -6.47
N LEU A 119 5.61 0.27 -5.52
CA LEU A 119 6.47 -0.39 -4.54
C LEU A 119 5.67 -1.35 -3.64
N LEU A 120 4.52 -0.91 -3.14
CA LEU A 120 3.63 -1.75 -2.33
C LEU A 120 3.10 -2.97 -3.12
N LYS A 121 2.76 -2.79 -4.40
CA LYS A 121 2.27 -3.89 -5.26
C LYS A 121 3.36 -4.91 -5.58
N MET A 122 4.61 -4.47 -5.74
CA MET A 122 5.74 -5.37 -5.99
C MET A 122 6.00 -6.33 -4.82
N GLY A 123 5.72 -5.92 -3.58
CA GLY A 123 5.80 -6.80 -2.40
C GLY A 123 4.80 -7.95 -2.47
N ALA A 124 3.52 -7.63 -2.71
CA ALA A 124 2.46 -8.63 -2.85
C ALA A 124 2.69 -9.54 -4.08
N TYR A 125 3.11 -8.97 -5.22
CA TYR A 125 3.47 -9.74 -6.40
C TYR A 125 4.60 -10.74 -6.12
N GLY A 126 5.62 -10.32 -5.37
CA GLY A 126 6.71 -11.18 -4.93
C GLY A 126 6.26 -12.33 -4.02
N LEU A 127 5.32 -12.08 -3.10
CA LEU A 127 4.73 -13.15 -2.29
C LEU A 127 4.05 -14.22 -3.16
N VAL A 128 3.28 -13.82 -4.19
CA VAL A 128 2.60 -14.77 -5.07
C VAL A 128 3.59 -15.51 -5.96
N ARG A 129 4.47 -14.80 -6.68
CA ARG A 129 5.38 -15.43 -7.64
C ARG A 129 6.53 -16.20 -7.01
N ILE A 130 7.06 -15.75 -5.87
CA ILE A 130 8.18 -16.44 -5.23
C ILE A 130 7.68 -17.38 -4.16
N ASN A 131 6.96 -16.93 -3.14
CA ASN A 131 6.60 -17.82 -2.04
C ASN A 131 5.55 -18.87 -2.41
N MET A 132 4.53 -18.52 -3.20
CA MET A 132 3.46 -19.47 -3.54
C MET A 132 3.80 -20.36 -4.75
N GLU A 133 4.37 -19.81 -5.83
CA GLU A 133 4.64 -20.57 -7.07
C GLU A 133 5.97 -21.35 -7.02
N LEU A 134 7.02 -20.82 -6.38
CA LEU A 134 8.31 -21.51 -6.25
C LEU A 134 8.33 -22.53 -5.10
N LEU A 135 7.67 -22.21 -3.98
CA LEU A 135 7.70 -22.99 -2.73
C LEU A 135 6.28 -23.36 -2.24
N PRO A 136 5.48 -24.10 -3.04
CA PRO A 136 4.06 -24.33 -2.77
C PRO A 136 3.80 -25.15 -1.49
N HIS A 137 4.66 -26.13 -1.19
CA HIS A 137 4.52 -26.98 -0.01
C HIS A 137 4.61 -26.16 1.28
N GLU A 138 5.69 -25.38 1.43
CA GLU A 138 5.89 -24.48 2.56
C GLU A 138 4.81 -23.39 2.63
N HIS A 139 4.40 -22.84 1.49
CA HIS A 139 3.32 -21.86 1.46
C HIS A 139 2.02 -22.42 2.04
N SER A 140 1.70 -23.70 1.80
CA SER A 140 0.51 -24.33 2.39
C SER A 140 0.58 -24.42 3.91
N ILE A 141 1.76 -24.61 4.49
CA ILE A 141 1.97 -24.66 5.94
C ILE A 141 1.85 -23.26 6.56
N PHE A 142 2.44 -22.24 5.91
CA PHE A 142 2.46 -20.86 6.43
C PHE A 142 1.20 -20.03 6.09
N SER A 143 0.36 -20.47 5.15
CA SER A 143 -0.82 -19.73 4.70
C SER A 143 -1.81 -19.34 5.82
N PRO A 144 -2.18 -20.21 6.78
CA PRO A 144 -3.04 -19.82 7.90
C PRO A 144 -2.47 -18.66 8.73
N TRP A 145 -1.16 -18.65 8.95
CA TRP A 145 -0.47 -17.58 9.68
C TRP A 145 -0.52 -16.26 8.91
N LEU A 146 -0.33 -16.30 7.60
CA LEU A 146 -0.42 -15.10 6.75
C LEU A 146 -1.80 -14.46 6.81
N ILE A 147 -2.87 -15.26 6.84
CA ILE A 147 -4.24 -14.73 6.96
C ILE A 147 -4.47 -14.08 8.33
N ILE A 148 -3.98 -14.69 9.43
CA ILE A 148 -4.10 -14.10 10.76
C ILE A 148 -3.37 -12.76 10.83
N VAL A 149 -2.15 -12.71 10.31
CA VAL A 149 -1.36 -11.48 10.27
C VAL A 149 -2.02 -10.41 9.39
N GLY A 150 -2.56 -10.81 8.23
CA GLY A 150 -3.29 -9.91 7.31
C GLY A 150 -4.57 -9.33 7.92
N THR A 151 -5.37 -10.15 8.59
CA THR A 151 -6.59 -9.68 9.27
C THR A 151 -6.29 -8.72 10.42
N MET A 152 -5.27 -9.02 11.23
CA MET A 152 -4.79 -8.10 12.26
C MET A 152 -4.28 -6.80 11.66
N GLN A 153 -3.60 -6.85 10.51
CA GLN A 153 -3.06 -5.67 9.81
C GLN A 153 -4.17 -4.71 9.37
N ILE A 154 -5.31 -5.22 8.90
CA ILE A 154 -6.45 -4.38 8.51
C ILE A 154 -6.96 -3.58 9.71
N ILE A 155 -7.21 -4.24 10.86
CA ILE A 155 -7.68 -3.55 12.08
C ILE A 155 -6.64 -2.53 12.55
N TYR A 156 -5.37 -2.95 12.63
CA TYR A 156 -4.30 -2.10 13.12
C TYR A 156 -4.11 -0.86 12.25
N ALA A 157 -4.08 -1.01 10.92
CA ALA A 157 -3.94 0.10 9.98
C ALA A 157 -5.13 1.06 10.08
N ALA A 158 -6.36 0.54 10.18
CA ALA A 158 -7.54 1.38 10.29
C ALA A 158 -7.61 2.13 11.63
N SER A 159 -7.24 1.47 12.73
CA SER A 159 -7.19 2.09 14.07
C SER A 159 -6.10 3.17 14.17
N THR A 160 -4.90 2.89 13.64
CA THR A 160 -3.82 3.87 13.61
C THR A 160 -4.10 5.03 12.68
N SER A 161 -4.81 4.81 11.56
CA SER A 161 -5.29 5.88 10.68
C SER A 161 -6.32 6.76 11.39
N LEU A 162 -7.29 6.16 12.10
CA LEU A 162 -8.25 6.91 12.90
C LEU A 162 -7.55 7.73 13.98
N ALA A 163 -6.65 7.12 14.75
CA ALA A 163 -5.83 7.84 15.73
C ALA A 163 -4.95 8.91 15.09
N GLY A 164 -4.44 8.69 13.87
CA GLY A 164 -3.65 9.65 13.10
C GLY A 164 -4.47 10.80 12.49
N THR A 165 -5.79 10.66 12.38
CA THR A 165 -6.67 11.81 12.13
C THR A 165 -6.90 12.63 13.40
N SER A 166 -6.78 12.01 14.58
CA SER A 166 -6.95 12.69 15.88
C SER A 166 -5.64 13.24 16.48
N TYR A 167 -4.49 12.76 16.02
CA TYR A 167 -3.16 13.16 16.46
C TYR A 167 -2.33 13.61 15.26
N ASP A 168 -1.39 14.54 15.46
CA ASP A 168 -0.41 15.09 14.48
C ASP A 168 0.53 14.05 13.82
N ARG A 169 0.22 12.75 13.85
CA ARG A 169 1.04 11.67 13.29
C ARG A 169 1.10 11.66 11.77
N MET A 170 0.07 12.15 11.07
CA MET A 170 0.09 12.20 9.60
C MET A 170 1.00 13.33 9.06
N ARG A 171 1.51 14.24 9.92
CA ARG A 171 2.21 15.48 9.50
C ARG A 171 1.51 16.26 8.39
N LEU A 172 0.23 15.98 8.17
CA LEU A 172 -0.66 16.80 7.38
C LEU A 172 -0.77 18.09 8.16
N VAL A 173 -0.19 19.16 7.61
CA VAL A 173 -0.36 20.56 8.01
C VAL A 173 -1.62 20.70 8.86
N TYR A 174 -1.49 20.79 10.19
CA TYR A 174 -2.56 20.81 11.19
C TYR A 174 -3.98 20.64 10.60
N LEU A 175 -4.50 19.40 10.51
CA LEU A 175 -5.86 19.13 10.03
C LEU A 175 -6.92 19.99 10.78
N ASP A 176 -6.66 20.29 12.05
CA ASP A 176 -7.43 21.19 12.91
C ASP A 176 -7.51 22.65 12.42
N GLU A 177 -6.62 23.06 11.52
CA GLU A 177 -6.59 24.39 10.90
C GLU A 177 -7.18 24.41 9.49
N MET A 178 -7.32 23.26 8.83
CA MET A 178 -7.74 23.12 7.43
C MET A 178 -9.26 22.99 7.28
N GLY A 179 -10.06 23.81 7.96
CA GLY A 179 -11.53 23.80 7.87
C GLY A 179 -12.10 24.63 6.70
N GLY A 180 -13.28 24.24 6.21
CA GLY A 180 -14.08 25.05 5.28
C GLY A 180 -13.57 25.15 3.85
N MET A 181 -12.63 24.28 3.43
CA MET A 181 -12.00 24.38 2.11
C MET A 181 -12.95 24.07 0.93
N ALA A 182 -14.13 23.48 1.17
CA ALA A 182 -15.09 23.16 0.12
C ALA A 182 -15.57 24.42 -0.65
N VAL A 183 -15.74 25.54 0.05
CA VAL A 183 -16.16 26.81 -0.55
C VAL A 183 -15.05 27.41 -1.41
N SER A 184 -13.81 27.33 -0.92
CA SER A 184 -12.64 27.93 -1.58
C SER A 184 -12.18 27.14 -2.80
N ILE A 185 -12.28 25.81 -2.79
CA ILE A 185 -11.74 24.94 -3.85
C ILE A 185 -12.71 23.79 -4.23
N PRO A 186 -13.90 24.12 -4.78
CA PRO A 186 -14.96 23.13 -5.01
C PRO A 186 -14.56 22.00 -5.98
N LYS A 187 -13.73 22.29 -6.99
CA LYS A 187 -13.27 21.28 -7.97
C LYS A 187 -12.33 20.22 -7.36
N ILE A 188 -11.50 20.60 -6.39
CA ILE A 188 -10.61 19.64 -5.71
C ILE A 188 -11.41 18.86 -4.68
N PHE A 189 -12.33 19.53 -3.98
CA PHE A 189 -13.24 18.89 -3.05
C PHE A 189 -14.05 17.76 -3.73
N THR A 190 -14.69 18.01 -4.88
CA THR A 190 -15.46 16.97 -5.57
C THR A 190 -14.60 15.78 -5.97
N MET A 191 -13.41 16.02 -6.52
CA MET A 191 -12.48 14.94 -6.88
C MET A 191 -12.00 14.16 -5.66
N PHE A 192 -11.66 14.84 -4.57
CA PHE A 192 -11.24 14.20 -3.33
C PHE A 192 -12.35 13.33 -2.74
N SER A 193 -13.59 13.83 -2.67
CA SER A 193 -14.73 13.07 -2.15
C SER A 193 -15.01 11.83 -3.00
N ILE A 194 -14.93 11.95 -4.33
CA ILE A 194 -15.11 10.81 -5.24
C ILE A 194 -14.00 9.75 -5.04
N LEU A 195 -12.73 10.16 -4.98
CA LEU A 195 -11.61 9.24 -4.75
C LEU A 195 -11.64 8.62 -3.34
N SER A 196 -12.05 9.39 -2.33
CA SER A 196 -12.28 8.90 -0.98
C SER A 196 -13.35 7.82 -1.01
N MET A 197 -14.49 8.06 -1.68
CA MET A 197 -15.54 7.06 -1.84
C MET A 197 -15.09 5.79 -2.56
N ALA A 198 -14.17 5.91 -3.53
CA ALA A 198 -13.56 4.74 -4.17
C ALA A 198 -12.69 3.93 -3.20
N SER A 199 -12.00 4.58 -2.25
CA SER A 199 -11.24 3.89 -1.19
C SER A 199 -12.12 3.21 -0.14
N LEU A 200 -13.39 3.62 -0.02
CA LEU A 200 -14.38 3.02 0.88
C LEU A 200 -15.05 1.77 0.32
N ALA A 201 -14.55 1.25 -0.81
CA ALA A 201 -15.18 0.14 -1.51
C ALA A 201 -16.67 0.39 -1.80
N LEU A 202 -17.02 1.61 -2.24
CA LEU A 202 -18.37 1.87 -2.71
C LEU A 202 -18.69 0.98 -3.93
N SER A 203 -19.89 0.42 -3.93
CA SER A 203 -20.40 -0.35 -5.08
C SER A 203 -20.28 0.43 -6.39
N GLY A 204 -19.80 -0.25 -7.44
CA GLY A 204 -19.49 0.34 -8.75
C GLY A 204 -18.05 0.85 -8.90
N MET A 205 -17.23 0.82 -7.85
CA MET A 205 -15.80 1.13 -7.89
C MET A 205 -14.94 -0.14 -7.80
N SER A 206 -13.70 -0.09 -8.28
CA SER A 206 -12.80 -1.25 -8.31
C SER A 206 -12.50 -1.85 -6.93
N GLY A 207 -12.46 -1.02 -5.88
CA GLY A 207 -12.18 -1.47 -4.50
C GLY A 207 -13.22 -2.48 -4.00
N PHE A 208 -14.50 -2.22 -4.29
CA PHE A 208 -15.61 -3.10 -3.92
C PHE A 208 -15.49 -4.50 -4.54
N VAL A 209 -15.17 -4.56 -5.84
CA VAL A 209 -15.01 -5.84 -6.54
C VAL A 209 -13.88 -6.65 -5.91
N VAL A 210 -12.74 -6.02 -5.64
CA VAL A 210 -11.58 -6.70 -5.04
C VAL A 210 -11.92 -7.25 -3.66
N GLU A 211 -12.53 -6.45 -2.80
CA GLU A 211 -12.94 -6.89 -1.45
C GLU A 211 -13.94 -8.03 -1.50
N LEU A 212 -14.93 -7.97 -2.40
CA LEU A 212 -15.87 -9.07 -2.61
C LEU A 212 -15.16 -10.35 -3.07
N ILE A 213 -14.26 -10.28 -4.05
CA ILE A 213 -13.53 -11.46 -4.54
C ILE A 213 -12.71 -12.09 -3.40
N VAL A 214 -12.05 -11.27 -2.56
CA VAL A 214 -11.27 -11.78 -1.42
C VAL A 214 -12.20 -12.43 -0.38
N LEU A 215 -13.33 -11.79 -0.04
CA LEU A 215 -14.31 -12.34 0.90
C LEU A 215 -14.89 -13.68 0.39
N PHE A 216 -15.34 -13.73 -0.87
CA PHE A 216 -15.83 -14.96 -1.49
C PHE A 216 -14.74 -16.02 -1.60
N GLY A 217 -13.50 -15.64 -1.89
CA GLY A 217 -12.36 -16.55 -1.94
C GLY A 217 -12.09 -17.21 -0.59
N ILE A 218 -12.14 -16.43 0.50
CA ILE A 218 -12.03 -16.99 1.85
C ILE A 218 -13.21 -17.91 2.13
N ILE A 219 -14.46 -17.48 1.88
CA ILE A 219 -15.68 -18.25 2.20
C ILE A 219 -15.80 -19.55 1.39
N THR A 220 -15.33 -19.60 0.14
CA THR A 220 -15.43 -20.80 -0.71
C THR A 220 -14.25 -21.77 -0.54
N SER A 221 -13.13 -21.31 0.04
CA SER A 221 -11.94 -22.14 0.23
C SER A 221 -12.23 -23.41 1.05
N GLN A 222 -11.70 -24.54 0.59
CA GLN A 222 -11.86 -25.85 1.22
C GLN A 222 -10.76 -26.16 2.26
N LYS A 223 -9.63 -25.43 2.24
CA LYS A 223 -8.48 -25.70 3.13
C LYS A 223 -8.73 -25.34 4.60
N TYR A 224 -9.67 -24.45 4.89
CA TYR A 224 -9.90 -23.96 6.25
C TYR A 224 -11.19 -24.53 6.85
N PHE A 225 -11.12 -24.85 8.14
CA PHE A 225 -12.29 -25.22 8.93
C PHE A 225 -13.31 -24.06 9.01
N LEU A 226 -14.57 -24.42 9.28
CA LEU A 226 -15.68 -23.45 9.39
C LEU A 226 -15.45 -22.40 10.49
N MET A 227 -14.96 -22.81 11.66
CA MET A 227 -14.82 -21.91 12.81
C MET A 227 -13.79 -20.78 12.56
N PRO A 228 -12.55 -21.05 12.11
CA PRO A 228 -11.61 -20.00 11.71
C PRO A 228 -12.13 -19.11 10.58
N LYS A 229 -12.83 -19.68 9.59
CA LYS A 229 -13.41 -18.93 8.47
C LYS A 229 -14.38 -17.85 8.95
N ILE A 230 -15.30 -18.20 9.86
CA ILE A 230 -16.24 -17.25 10.45
C ILE A 230 -15.49 -16.13 11.17
N LEU A 231 -14.50 -16.47 12.01
CA LEU A 231 -13.69 -15.49 12.73
C LEU A 231 -12.97 -14.52 11.79
N ILE A 232 -12.31 -15.03 10.76
CA ILE A 232 -11.59 -14.24 9.75
C ILE A 232 -12.54 -13.28 9.05
N THR A 233 -13.70 -13.77 8.59
CA THR A 233 -14.69 -12.93 7.90
C THR A 233 -15.28 -11.85 8.80
N PHE A 234 -15.52 -12.16 10.08
CA PHE A 234 -16.00 -11.20 11.06
C PHE A 234 -14.98 -10.09 11.31
N VAL A 235 -13.70 -10.44 11.47
CA VAL A 235 -12.61 -9.47 11.61
C VAL A 235 -12.47 -8.58 10.38
N MET A 236 -12.54 -9.16 9.18
CA MET A 236 -12.51 -8.38 7.94
C MET A 236 -13.68 -7.40 7.86
N ALA A 237 -14.89 -7.81 8.26
CA ALA A 237 -16.06 -6.94 8.30
C ALA A 237 -15.87 -5.74 9.23
N ILE A 238 -15.25 -5.93 10.41
CA ILE A 238 -14.89 -4.83 11.30
C ILE A 238 -13.95 -3.85 10.60
N GLY A 239 -12.91 -4.36 9.93
CA GLY A 239 -11.98 -3.52 9.15
C GLY A 239 -12.65 -2.71 8.05
N MET A 240 -13.60 -3.32 7.33
CA MET A 240 -14.40 -2.64 6.31
C MET A 240 -15.26 -1.53 6.92
N ILE A 241 -15.78 -1.69 8.14
CA ILE A 241 -16.56 -0.65 8.84
C ILE A 241 -15.66 0.49 9.31
N LEU A 242 -14.45 0.20 9.79
CA LEU A 242 -13.52 1.25 10.23
C LEU A 242 -13.05 2.15 9.08
N THR A 243 -13.04 1.62 7.85
CA THR A 243 -12.53 2.34 6.67
C THR A 243 -13.31 3.62 6.33
N PRO A 244 -14.66 3.56 6.22
CA PRO A 244 -15.52 4.74 6.16
C PRO A 244 -15.34 5.71 7.32
N ILE A 245 -15.20 5.20 8.55
CA ILE A 245 -15.13 6.05 9.75
C ILE A 245 -13.94 7.01 9.66
N TYR A 246 -12.72 6.52 9.42
CA TYR A 246 -11.56 7.41 9.38
C TYR A 246 -11.56 8.28 8.12
N SER A 247 -11.92 7.75 6.94
CA SER A 247 -11.85 8.52 5.70
C SER A 247 -12.90 9.63 5.64
N LEU A 248 -14.13 9.37 6.09
CA LEU A 248 -15.19 10.38 6.15
C LEU A 248 -14.91 11.39 7.25
N SER A 249 -14.35 10.97 8.39
CA SER A 249 -13.91 11.89 9.45
C SER A 249 -12.85 12.86 8.93
N MET A 250 -11.84 12.36 8.23
CA MET A 250 -10.80 13.19 7.60
C MET A 250 -11.39 14.14 6.54
N SER A 251 -12.26 13.65 5.66
CA SER A 251 -12.94 14.49 4.67
C SER A 251 -13.84 15.55 5.32
N GLY A 252 -14.48 15.21 6.44
CA GLY A 252 -15.32 16.09 7.26
C GLY A 252 -14.52 17.26 7.82
N GLN A 253 -13.42 16.95 8.50
CA GLN A 253 -12.54 17.95 9.11
C GLN A 253 -11.93 18.89 8.06
N MET A 254 -11.46 18.33 6.95
CA MET A 254 -10.76 19.06 5.88
C MET A 254 -11.68 19.98 5.04
N PHE A 255 -12.93 19.58 4.78
CA PHE A 255 -13.77 20.31 3.82
C PHE A 255 -14.98 20.98 4.44
N TYR A 256 -15.57 20.37 5.46
CA TYR A 256 -16.83 20.80 6.08
C TYR A 256 -16.65 21.54 7.41
N GLY A 257 -15.42 21.64 7.94
CA GLY A 257 -15.14 22.35 9.18
C GLY A 257 -15.60 23.82 9.17
N TYR A 258 -16.06 24.31 10.31
CA TYR A 258 -16.57 25.68 10.50
C TYR A 258 -15.46 26.74 10.61
N LYS A 259 -14.22 26.31 10.87
CA LYS A 259 -13.06 27.18 11.05
C LYS A 259 -12.57 27.61 9.67
N LEU A 260 -12.93 28.83 9.26
CA LEU A 260 -12.52 29.39 7.97
C LEU A 260 -10.99 29.54 7.92
N PHE A 261 -10.37 28.84 6.97
CA PHE A 261 -8.96 29.06 6.64
C PHE A 261 -8.79 30.49 6.11
N ASN A 262 -8.33 31.42 6.96
CA ASN A 262 -8.06 32.81 6.62
C ASN A 262 -6.76 32.91 5.80
N ALA A 263 -6.85 32.57 4.51
CA ALA A 263 -5.79 32.86 3.56
C ALA A 263 -6.26 33.90 2.53
N PRO A 264 -5.37 34.79 2.07
CA PRO A 264 -5.73 35.84 1.13
C PRO A 264 -6.31 35.24 -0.16
N SER A 265 -7.46 35.79 -0.58
CA SER A 265 -8.33 35.32 -1.67
C SER A 265 -7.70 35.27 -3.06
N SER A 266 -6.49 35.81 -3.24
CA SER A 266 -5.87 36.05 -4.54
C SER A 266 -5.24 34.82 -5.22
N TYR A 267 -5.09 33.68 -4.52
CA TYR A 267 -4.49 32.45 -5.10
C TYR A 267 -5.47 31.26 -5.23
N PHE A 268 -6.74 31.43 -4.83
CA PHE A 268 -7.63 30.28 -4.60
C PHE A 268 -8.33 29.71 -5.84
N PHE A 269 -8.27 30.37 -7.00
CA PHE A 269 -9.28 30.11 -8.03
C PHE A 269 -8.93 29.15 -9.17
N TYR A 270 -7.73 28.60 -9.25
CA TYR A 270 -7.40 27.69 -10.34
C TYR A 270 -6.63 26.46 -9.89
N SER A 271 -7.38 25.38 -9.63
CA SER A 271 -6.82 24.05 -9.92
C SER A 271 -6.54 24.02 -11.41
N GLY A 272 -5.25 24.09 -11.78
CA GLY A 272 -4.85 24.09 -13.19
C GLY A 272 -5.41 22.85 -13.90
N PRO A 273 -5.76 22.95 -15.19
CA PRO A 273 -6.39 21.86 -15.96
C PRO A 273 -5.59 20.55 -15.90
N ARG A 274 -4.26 20.64 -15.74
CA ARG A 274 -3.36 19.49 -15.54
C ARG A 274 -3.72 18.65 -14.32
N LYS A 275 -4.02 19.27 -13.16
CA LYS A 275 -4.34 18.52 -11.92
C LYS A 275 -5.66 17.77 -12.06
N LEU A 276 -6.64 18.42 -12.67
CA LEU A 276 -7.94 17.84 -12.95
C LEU A 276 -7.84 16.68 -13.96
N PHE A 277 -7.03 16.84 -15.01
CA PHE A 277 -6.76 15.77 -15.97
C PHE A 277 -6.15 14.53 -15.32
N VAL A 278 -5.14 14.70 -14.45
CA VAL A 278 -4.52 13.56 -13.74
C VAL A 278 -5.53 12.85 -12.84
N SER A 279 -6.35 13.59 -12.10
CA SER A 279 -7.39 13.00 -11.25
C SER A 279 -8.41 12.19 -12.05
N ILE A 280 -8.88 12.72 -13.18
CA ILE A 280 -9.83 12.03 -14.06
C ILE A 280 -9.20 10.78 -14.67
N SER A 281 -7.94 10.87 -15.12
CA SER A 281 -7.23 9.73 -15.69
C SER A 281 -7.05 8.57 -14.70
N ILE A 282 -6.97 8.84 -13.40
CA ILE A 282 -6.92 7.81 -12.36
C ILE A 282 -8.32 7.27 -12.04
N PHE A 283 -9.32 8.15 -12.03
CA PHE A 283 -10.70 7.79 -11.70
C PHE A 283 -11.37 6.91 -12.76
N LEU A 284 -11.08 7.13 -14.04
CA LEU A 284 -11.70 6.40 -15.13
C LEU A 284 -11.44 4.87 -15.07
N PRO A 285 -10.19 4.39 -14.85
CA PRO A 285 -9.95 2.96 -14.59
C PRO A 285 -10.67 2.43 -13.34
N VAL A 286 -10.74 3.22 -12.26
CA VAL A 286 -11.38 2.79 -11.00
C VAL A 286 -12.86 2.46 -11.21
N ILE A 287 -13.59 3.30 -11.95
CA ILE A 287 -14.98 3.00 -12.33
C ILE A 287 -15.03 1.86 -13.35
N GLY A 288 -14.19 1.92 -14.39
CA GLY A 288 -14.22 0.94 -15.48
C GLY A 288 -14.07 -0.49 -14.98
N ILE A 289 -13.12 -0.71 -14.06
CA ILE A 289 -12.90 -2.01 -13.41
C ILE A 289 -14.04 -2.36 -12.45
N GLY A 290 -14.60 -1.37 -11.76
CA GLY A 290 -15.74 -1.57 -10.86
C GLY A 290 -17.01 -2.03 -11.57
N ILE A 291 -17.29 -1.46 -12.76
CA ILE A 291 -18.45 -1.82 -13.58
C ILE A 291 -18.20 -3.12 -14.35
N TYR A 292 -17.01 -3.29 -14.94
CA TYR A 292 -16.68 -4.44 -15.77
C TYR A 292 -15.35 -5.08 -15.35
N PRO A 293 -15.36 -5.90 -14.28
CA PRO A 293 -14.13 -6.49 -13.73
C PRO A 293 -13.52 -7.58 -14.62
N ASN A 294 -14.33 -8.20 -15.48
CA ASN A 294 -13.90 -9.24 -16.41
C ASN A 294 -12.79 -8.76 -17.38
N PHE A 295 -12.72 -7.46 -17.66
CA PHE A 295 -11.63 -6.91 -18.47
C PHE A 295 -10.25 -7.19 -17.86
N ILE A 296 -10.12 -7.09 -16.53
CA ILE A 296 -8.85 -7.41 -15.86
C ILE A 296 -8.74 -8.90 -15.56
N LEU A 297 -9.82 -9.52 -15.10
CA LEU A 297 -9.78 -10.93 -14.69
C LEU A 297 -9.40 -11.86 -15.86
N SER A 298 -9.84 -11.54 -17.08
CA SER A 298 -9.46 -12.30 -18.29
C SER A 298 -7.96 -12.21 -18.61
N LEU A 299 -7.28 -11.11 -18.30
CA LEU A 299 -5.84 -10.96 -18.54
C LEU A 299 -4.98 -11.80 -17.58
N SER A 300 -5.49 -12.05 -16.37
CA SER A 300 -4.76 -12.80 -15.34
C SER A 300 -5.23 -14.25 -15.17
N GLY A 301 -6.39 -14.61 -15.70
CA GLY A 301 -7.09 -15.88 -15.43
C GLY A 301 -6.22 -17.11 -15.64
N GLU A 302 -5.68 -17.29 -16.85
CA GLU A 302 -4.87 -18.46 -17.22
C GLU A 302 -3.64 -18.64 -16.30
N LYS A 303 -2.96 -17.53 -15.98
CA LYS A 303 -1.77 -17.56 -15.10
C LYS A 303 -2.13 -17.90 -13.67
N VAL A 304 -3.22 -17.33 -13.15
CA VAL A 304 -3.68 -17.60 -11.78
C VAL A 304 -4.14 -19.05 -11.64
N GLU A 305 -4.85 -19.58 -12.64
CA GLU A 305 -5.26 -20.99 -12.68
C GLU A 305 -4.05 -21.93 -12.68
N THR A 306 -3.00 -21.62 -13.46
CA THR A 306 -1.77 -22.40 -13.49
C THR A 306 -1.07 -22.42 -12.12
N ILE A 307 -0.97 -21.26 -11.46
CA ILE A 307 -0.39 -21.15 -10.11
C ILE A 307 -1.21 -21.94 -9.09
N LEU A 308 -2.55 -21.84 -9.15
CA LEU A 308 -3.44 -22.57 -8.25
C LEU A 308 -3.36 -24.08 -8.48
N TYR A 309 -3.33 -24.52 -9.73
CA TYR A 309 -3.18 -25.93 -10.08
C TYR A 309 -1.89 -26.50 -9.47
N ASN A 310 -0.76 -25.82 -9.66
CA ASN A 310 0.51 -26.22 -9.05
C ASN A 310 0.43 -26.21 -7.51
N TYR A 311 -0.25 -25.23 -6.92
CA TYR A 311 -0.37 -25.13 -5.46
C TYR A 311 -1.23 -26.23 -4.81
N PHE A 312 -2.21 -26.78 -5.53
CA PHE A 312 -3.11 -27.82 -4.99
C PHE A 312 -2.68 -29.25 -5.34
N TYR A 313 -2.02 -29.44 -6.49
CA TYR A 313 -1.75 -30.78 -7.03
C TYR A 313 -0.27 -31.18 -7.05
N ARG A 314 0.64 -30.25 -6.73
CA ARG A 314 2.07 -30.51 -6.61
C ARG A 314 2.51 -30.47 -5.15
#